data_AF-A0A966J7Z8-F1
#
_entry.id   AF-A0A966J7Z8-F1
#
_cell.length_a   1.000
_cell.length_b   1.000
_cell.length_c   1.000
_cell.angle_alpha   90.00
_cell.angle_beta   90.00
_cell.angle_gamma   90.00
#
_symmetry.space_group_name_H-M   'P 1'
#
loop_
_entity.id
_entity.type
_entity.pdbx_description
1 polymer ?
#
loop_
_entity_poly.entity_id
_entity_poly.type
_entity_poly.pdbx_seq_one_letter_code
_entity_poly.pdbx_strand_id
1 'polypeptide(L)'
;MRAEDSYGNPIAGIPVAFTVVQGNGAILGTPQTTNASGVAALQEWTLGTTAGVQRLRATGTDAVNGGTAAVDITAAALPGPAAQLLKLAGDNQGGSFGNLAPVAPGVRVTDSFGNGVGNIPVTFTPGPNSGTVSSATVSSDPANGSAFVGAWTLGPTARTQTLIATSPSLPGQTATFTANVGSSLFDIDVRFIGATPRLAVQQAFASAVAKWKTIIVGDLQRTIVNRGAGSCAPWIPALNETINDVVIYARIDSIDHRGSGMGNILGQASPCAVNASTRLTAYGLMEFDSLDIGDLVADGSLTDVIVHEMGHVLGIGTLWNFGRTLLSGEGGTDPFFLGVGARAQFAALNTVTYSGTPVPVENTGGGGTRDSHWRESILRSELMTGFLNRGSNPLSRISAASLQDMGYTVNLAAADGFSLTASLYRFPVDAEPSRFLYNDVKRLPLDVIDPQGRVTRVRY
;
A
#
# COMPACT_ATOMS: atom_id res chain seq x y z
N MET A 1 -37.29 -46.71 11.60
CA MET A 1 -36.41 -47.52 12.46
C MET A 1 -36.89 -48.96 12.48
N ARG A 2 -36.00 -49.94 12.70
CA ARG A 2 -36.34 -51.36 12.85
C ARG A 2 -35.83 -51.87 14.21
N ALA A 3 -36.67 -52.58 14.96
CA ALA A 3 -36.31 -53.26 16.20
C ALA A 3 -36.08 -54.76 15.90
N GLU A 4 -34.95 -55.28 16.38
CA GLU A 4 -34.51 -56.65 16.14
C GLU A 4 -34.01 -57.28 17.44
N ASP A 5 -34.14 -58.60 17.55
CA ASP A 5 -33.49 -59.37 18.61
C ASP A 5 -32.00 -59.60 18.31
N SER A 6 -31.30 -60.30 19.20
CA SER A 6 -29.88 -60.66 19.03
C SER A 6 -29.60 -61.57 17.83
N TYR A 7 -30.63 -62.14 17.21
CA TYR A 7 -30.53 -63.04 16.05
C TYR A 7 -30.99 -62.35 14.74
N GLY A 8 -31.34 -61.06 14.78
CA GLY A 8 -31.81 -60.29 13.62
C GLY A 8 -33.29 -60.48 13.27
N ASN A 9 -34.07 -61.14 14.15
CA ASN A 9 -35.50 -61.31 13.94
C ASN A 9 -36.24 -60.02 14.31
N PRO A 10 -37.25 -59.60 13.53
CA PRO A 10 -38.03 -58.39 13.83
C PRO A 10 -38.88 -58.56 15.10
N ILE A 11 -38.91 -57.53 15.95
CA ILE A 11 -39.75 -57.51 17.16
C ILE A 11 -40.93 -56.54 16.97
N ALA A 12 -42.15 -57.08 16.97
CA ALA A 12 -43.39 -56.31 16.89
C ALA A 12 -43.85 -55.82 18.28
N GLY A 13 -44.62 -54.73 18.34
CA GLY A 13 -45.23 -54.25 19.57
C GLY A 13 -44.35 -53.37 20.45
N ILE A 14 -43.14 -53.02 20.02
CA ILE A 14 -42.22 -52.16 20.79
C ILE A 14 -42.61 -50.69 20.62
N PRO A 15 -42.88 -49.94 21.71
CA PRO A 15 -43.06 -48.49 21.64
C PRO A 15 -41.72 -47.79 21.39
N VAL A 16 -41.68 -46.95 20.36
CA VAL A 16 -40.54 -46.12 19.95
C VAL A 16 -40.93 -44.65 20.10
N ALA A 17 -40.26 -43.96 21.01
CA ALA A 17 -40.41 -42.52 21.21
C ALA A 17 -39.39 -41.77 20.35
N PHE A 18 -39.87 -40.82 19.54
CA PHE A 18 -39.03 -39.90 18.77
C PHE A 18 -38.93 -38.55 19.47
N THR A 19 -37.73 -38.00 19.59
CA THR A 19 -37.47 -36.68 20.19
C THR A 19 -36.48 -35.89 19.33
N VAL A 20 -36.78 -34.61 19.09
CA VAL A 20 -35.84 -33.70 18.40
C VAL A 20 -34.72 -33.34 19.36
N VAL A 21 -33.47 -33.61 18.95
CA VAL A 21 -32.26 -33.38 19.77
C VAL A 21 -31.48 -32.16 19.29
N GLN A 22 -31.53 -31.85 18.00
CA GLN A 22 -30.86 -30.69 17.41
C GLN A 22 -31.68 -30.13 16.25
N GLY A 23 -31.72 -28.80 16.13
CA GLY A 23 -32.28 -28.11 14.98
C GLY A 23 -33.68 -27.53 15.20
N ASN A 24 -34.33 -27.84 16.32
CA ASN A 24 -35.62 -27.26 16.74
C ASN A 24 -36.76 -27.42 15.70
N GLY A 25 -36.71 -28.49 14.90
CA GLY A 25 -37.80 -28.88 14.01
C GLY A 25 -39.02 -29.43 14.78
N ALA A 26 -40.03 -29.85 14.04
CA ALA A 26 -41.26 -30.43 14.58
C ALA A 26 -41.41 -31.89 14.12
N ILE A 27 -42.06 -32.70 14.94
CA ILE A 27 -42.35 -34.10 14.64
C ILE A 27 -43.82 -34.40 14.91
N LEU A 28 -44.43 -35.19 14.03
CA LEU A 28 -45.83 -35.64 14.15
C LEU A 28 -45.89 -37.16 14.25
N GLY A 29 -46.80 -37.66 15.10
CA GLY A 29 -47.04 -39.09 15.27
C GLY A 29 -45.96 -39.77 16.10
N THR A 30 -45.68 -39.29 17.31
CA THR A 30 -44.80 -39.95 18.30
C THR A 30 -45.54 -40.11 19.64
N PRO A 31 -45.39 -41.23 20.38
CA PRO A 31 -44.61 -42.43 20.04
C PRO A 31 -45.27 -43.27 18.93
N GLN A 32 -44.52 -44.21 18.35
CA GLN A 32 -45.02 -45.21 17.37
C GLN A 32 -44.72 -46.62 17.84
N THR A 33 -45.53 -47.59 17.44
CA THR A 33 -45.32 -49.01 17.80
C THR A 33 -44.75 -49.77 16.61
N THR A 34 -43.79 -50.66 16.83
CA THR A 34 -43.24 -51.50 15.75
C THR A 34 -44.30 -52.47 15.21
N ASN A 35 -44.41 -52.55 13.89
CA ASN A 35 -45.31 -53.48 13.20
C ASN A 35 -44.77 -54.92 13.17
N ALA A 36 -45.46 -55.83 12.48
CA ALA A 36 -45.05 -57.25 12.35
C ALA A 36 -43.64 -57.44 11.74
N SER A 37 -43.16 -56.46 10.96
CA SER A 37 -41.80 -56.45 10.40
C SER A 37 -40.78 -55.76 11.31
N GLY A 38 -41.16 -55.41 12.54
CA GLY A 38 -40.32 -54.72 13.52
C GLY A 38 -40.12 -53.23 13.21
N VAL A 39 -40.87 -52.64 12.28
CA VAL A 39 -40.65 -51.27 11.82
C VAL A 39 -41.55 -50.29 12.57
N ALA A 40 -40.93 -49.23 13.11
CA ALA A 40 -41.61 -48.03 13.57
C ALA A 40 -41.19 -46.85 12.69
N ALA A 41 -42.18 -46.17 12.09
CA ALA A 41 -41.98 -45.04 11.19
C ALA A 41 -42.72 -43.82 11.74
N LEU A 42 -42.00 -42.71 11.89
CA LEU A 42 -42.58 -41.42 12.23
C LEU A 42 -43.43 -40.92 11.04
N GLN A 43 -44.56 -40.25 11.34
CA GLN A 43 -45.45 -39.76 10.27
C GLN A 43 -44.82 -38.60 9.51
N GLU A 44 -44.27 -37.62 10.23
CA GLU A 44 -43.65 -36.44 9.64
C GLU A 44 -42.49 -35.94 10.51
N TRP A 45 -41.40 -35.55 9.86
CA TRP A 45 -40.33 -34.77 10.47
C TRP A 45 -40.11 -33.49 9.65
N THR A 46 -40.59 -32.37 10.19
CA THR A 46 -40.33 -31.03 9.64
C THR A 46 -39.00 -30.54 10.23
N LEU A 47 -38.00 -30.31 9.37
CA LEU A 47 -36.71 -29.74 9.82
C LEU A 47 -36.89 -28.30 10.30
N GLY A 48 -36.00 -27.83 11.19
CA GLY A 48 -36.04 -26.44 11.64
C GLY A 48 -35.54 -25.47 10.58
N THR A 49 -35.61 -24.18 10.89
CA THR A 49 -35.24 -23.08 9.98
C THR A 49 -33.74 -22.80 9.94
N THR A 50 -32.94 -23.39 10.84
CA THR A 50 -31.48 -23.22 10.84
C THR A 50 -30.83 -24.27 9.92
N ALA A 51 -30.10 -23.81 8.92
CA ALA A 51 -29.35 -24.68 8.02
C ALA A 51 -28.25 -25.45 8.78
N GLY A 52 -27.93 -26.65 8.30
CA GLY A 52 -26.97 -27.56 8.91
C GLY A 52 -27.62 -28.79 9.53
N VAL A 53 -26.85 -29.48 10.38
CA VAL A 53 -27.25 -30.78 10.94
C VAL A 53 -28.46 -30.66 11.86
N GLN A 54 -29.46 -31.48 11.56
CA GLN A 54 -30.67 -31.70 12.35
C GLN A 54 -30.58 -33.12 12.92
N ARG A 55 -30.95 -33.32 14.19
CA ARG A 55 -30.85 -34.63 14.85
C ARG A 55 -32.16 -34.99 15.53
N LEU A 56 -32.64 -36.19 15.24
CA LEU A 56 -33.79 -36.83 15.86
C LEU A 56 -33.31 -38.10 16.57
N ARG A 57 -33.72 -38.34 17.81
CA ARG A 57 -33.42 -39.57 18.54
C ARG A 57 -34.66 -40.45 18.60
N ALA A 58 -34.50 -41.71 18.22
CA ALA A 58 -35.52 -42.74 18.36
C ALA A 58 -35.12 -43.68 19.50
N THR A 59 -35.96 -43.76 20.54
CA THR A 59 -35.73 -44.61 21.71
C THR A 59 -36.80 -45.69 21.79
N GLY A 60 -36.42 -46.94 21.60
CA GLY A 60 -37.27 -48.12 21.81
C GLY A 60 -37.17 -48.61 23.25
N THR A 61 -38.30 -49.01 23.84
CA THR A 61 -38.34 -49.61 25.19
C THR A 61 -38.97 -51.00 25.12
N ASP A 62 -38.25 -52.03 25.54
CA ASP A 62 -38.79 -53.37 25.71
C ASP A 62 -39.68 -53.40 26.96
N ALA A 63 -40.98 -53.55 26.74
CA ALA A 63 -41.98 -53.59 27.81
C ALA A 63 -41.88 -54.83 28.71
N VAL A 64 -41.20 -55.89 28.28
CA VAL A 64 -41.08 -57.17 29.01
C VAL A 64 -39.86 -57.16 29.93
N ASN A 65 -38.70 -56.74 29.42
CA ASN A 65 -37.44 -56.77 30.16
C ASN A 65 -36.98 -55.40 30.68
N GLY A 66 -37.66 -54.31 30.31
CA GLY A 66 -37.32 -52.94 30.69
C GLY A 66 -36.07 -52.38 29.99
N GLY A 67 -35.51 -53.08 29.00
CA GLY A 67 -34.35 -52.63 28.24
C GLY A 67 -34.68 -51.44 27.34
N THR A 68 -33.74 -50.50 27.18
CA THR A 68 -33.88 -49.37 26.26
C THR A 68 -32.74 -49.35 25.24
N ALA A 69 -33.07 -48.99 24.00
CA ALA A 69 -32.10 -48.77 22.93
C ALA A 69 -32.44 -47.47 22.20
N ALA A 70 -31.42 -46.68 21.87
CA ALA A 70 -31.60 -45.41 21.18
C ALA A 70 -30.70 -45.29 19.95
N VAL A 71 -31.22 -44.67 18.90
CA VAL A 71 -30.47 -44.36 17.67
C VAL A 71 -30.73 -42.92 17.27
N ASP A 72 -29.68 -42.24 16.83
CA ASP A 72 -29.78 -40.90 16.23
C ASP A 72 -29.96 -41.00 14.73
N ILE A 73 -30.93 -40.25 14.22
CA ILE A 73 -31.19 -40.00 12.82
C ILE A 73 -30.77 -38.56 12.54
N THR A 74 -29.90 -38.36 11.55
CA THR A 74 -29.47 -37.03 11.15
C THR A 74 -30.02 -36.67 9.78
N ALA A 75 -30.42 -35.41 9.63
CA ALA A 75 -30.70 -34.79 8.34
C ALA A 75 -29.89 -33.50 8.20
N ALA A 76 -29.70 -33.02 6.98
CA ALA A 76 -29.10 -31.72 6.72
C ALA A 76 -30.18 -30.77 6.19
N ALA A 77 -30.51 -29.74 6.97
CA ALA A 77 -31.31 -28.64 6.46
C ALA A 77 -30.42 -27.79 5.54
N LEU A 78 -30.84 -27.59 4.30
CA LEU A 78 -30.16 -26.69 3.39
C LEU A 78 -30.68 -25.26 3.62
N PRO A 79 -29.85 -24.23 3.37
CA PRO A 79 -30.34 -22.86 3.28
C PRO A 79 -31.45 -22.74 2.23
N GLY A 80 -32.42 -21.86 2.48
CA GLY A 80 -33.42 -21.49 1.49
C GLY A 80 -32.82 -20.68 0.33
N PRO A 81 -33.65 -20.24 -0.62
CA PRO A 81 -33.22 -19.35 -1.69
C PRO A 81 -32.58 -18.07 -1.14
N ALA A 82 -31.58 -17.53 -1.84
CA ALA A 82 -30.97 -16.26 -1.48
C ALA A 82 -32.03 -15.16 -1.41
N ALA A 83 -32.04 -14.43 -0.30
CA ALA A 83 -33.03 -13.38 -0.03
C ALA A 83 -32.39 -12.04 0.36
N GLN A 84 -31.17 -12.02 0.89
CA GLN A 84 -30.51 -10.80 1.35
C GLN A 84 -29.02 -10.75 0.97
N LEU A 85 -28.53 -9.56 0.63
CA LEU A 85 -27.12 -9.22 0.44
C LEU A 85 -26.67 -8.25 1.53
N LEU A 86 -25.92 -8.73 2.52
CA LEU A 86 -25.54 -7.95 3.69
C LEU A 86 -24.05 -7.62 3.66
N LYS A 87 -23.67 -6.39 4.06
CA LYS A 87 -22.24 -6.06 4.28
C LYS A 87 -21.69 -6.90 5.42
N LEU A 88 -20.50 -7.45 5.23
CA LEU A 88 -19.80 -8.25 6.24
C LEU A 88 -18.55 -7.53 6.77
N ALA A 89 -17.74 -6.94 5.89
CA ALA A 89 -16.50 -6.25 6.28
C ALA A 89 -16.01 -5.24 5.23
N GLY A 90 -15.06 -4.38 5.59
CA GLY A 90 -14.34 -3.49 4.67
C GLY A 90 -15.09 -2.23 4.24
N ASP A 91 -16.09 -1.77 5.02
CA ASP A 91 -16.77 -0.49 4.79
C ASP A 91 -16.20 0.63 5.68
N ASN A 92 -16.38 1.88 5.25
CA ASN A 92 -15.96 3.10 5.96
C ASN A 92 -14.49 3.11 6.40
N GLN A 93 -13.61 2.54 5.57
CA GLN A 93 -12.18 2.45 5.88
C GLN A 93 -11.39 3.67 5.41
N GLY A 94 -10.23 3.91 6.01
CA GLY A 94 -9.24 4.85 5.50
C GLY A 94 -8.26 4.14 4.56
N GLY A 95 -7.68 4.87 3.62
CA GLY A 95 -6.59 4.34 2.80
C GLY A 95 -5.77 5.43 2.14
N SER A 96 -4.75 5.02 1.41
CA SER A 96 -3.90 5.90 0.62
C SER A 96 -4.09 5.59 -0.86
N PHE A 97 -3.94 6.62 -1.69
CA PHE A 97 -3.97 6.45 -3.14
C PHE A 97 -2.96 5.39 -3.59
N GLY A 98 -3.36 4.54 -4.54
CA GLY A 98 -2.50 3.56 -5.22
C GLY A 98 -2.18 2.31 -4.41
N ASN A 99 -2.61 2.26 -3.15
CA ASN A 99 -2.47 1.10 -2.28
C ASN A 99 -3.75 0.29 -2.22
N LEU A 100 -3.62 -0.96 -1.75
CA LEU A 100 -4.76 -1.80 -1.41
C LEU A 100 -5.54 -1.18 -0.25
N ALA A 101 -6.86 -1.30 -0.32
CA ALA A 101 -7.73 -1.06 0.82
C ALA A 101 -7.30 -1.99 1.99
N PRO A 102 -7.11 -1.46 3.21
CA PRO A 102 -6.61 -2.24 4.34
C PRO A 102 -7.40 -3.51 4.65
N VAL A 103 -8.73 -3.46 4.48
CA VAL A 103 -9.61 -4.61 4.65
C VAL A 103 -10.36 -4.84 3.35
N ALA A 104 -10.21 -6.04 2.79
CA ALA A 104 -10.97 -6.44 1.61
C ALA A 104 -12.48 -6.34 1.87
N PRO A 105 -13.23 -5.56 1.08
CA PRO A 105 -14.69 -5.52 1.16
C PRO A 105 -15.32 -6.90 0.98
N GLY A 106 -16.24 -7.24 1.88
CA GLY A 106 -16.93 -8.52 1.87
C GLY A 106 -18.41 -8.38 2.18
N VAL A 107 -19.21 -9.23 1.55
CA VAL A 107 -20.64 -9.39 1.80
C VAL A 107 -20.96 -10.79 2.31
N ARG A 108 -22.15 -10.96 2.85
CA ARG A 108 -22.75 -12.26 3.15
C ARG A 108 -24.11 -12.36 2.46
N VAL A 109 -24.31 -13.44 1.72
CA VAL A 109 -25.58 -13.79 1.10
C VAL A 109 -26.35 -14.68 2.07
N THR A 110 -27.59 -14.31 2.40
CA THR A 110 -28.44 -15.10 3.30
C THR A 110 -29.83 -15.37 2.74
N ASP A 111 -30.47 -16.43 3.22
CA ASP A 111 -31.90 -16.69 2.99
C ASP A 111 -32.80 -15.84 3.91
N SER A 112 -34.12 -16.04 3.83
CA SER A 112 -35.10 -15.31 4.66
C SER A 112 -35.01 -15.61 6.15
N PHE A 113 -34.27 -16.64 6.56
CA PHE A 113 -34.06 -17.05 7.95
C PHE A 113 -32.66 -16.68 8.47
N GLY A 114 -31.83 -16.03 7.66
CA GLY A 114 -30.47 -15.61 8.03
C GLY A 114 -29.39 -16.68 7.82
N ASN A 115 -29.73 -17.82 7.20
CA ASN A 115 -28.75 -18.86 6.88
C ASN A 115 -27.88 -18.41 5.70
N GLY A 116 -26.59 -18.73 5.74
CA GLY A 116 -25.67 -18.39 4.66
C GLY A 116 -25.95 -19.22 3.40
N VAL A 117 -26.10 -18.58 2.26
CA VAL A 117 -26.34 -19.25 0.97
C VAL A 117 -25.06 -19.23 0.15
N GLY A 118 -24.48 -20.41 -0.05
CA GLY A 118 -23.24 -20.60 -0.79
C GLY A 118 -23.41 -20.67 -2.30
N ASN A 119 -22.30 -20.56 -3.03
CA ASN A 119 -22.19 -20.64 -4.50
C ASN A 119 -23.00 -19.57 -5.27
N ILE A 120 -23.32 -18.46 -4.62
CA ILE A 120 -24.00 -17.33 -5.26
C ILE A 120 -22.95 -16.36 -5.81
N PRO A 121 -22.98 -16.03 -7.11
CA PRO A 121 -22.02 -15.08 -7.69
C PRO A 121 -22.32 -13.66 -7.19
N VAL A 122 -21.28 -13.00 -6.68
CA VAL A 122 -21.28 -11.60 -6.24
C VAL A 122 -20.29 -10.82 -7.09
N THR A 123 -20.75 -9.76 -7.74
CA THR A 123 -19.93 -8.86 -8.54
C THR A 123 -19.65 -7.57 -7.79
N PHE A 124 -18.36 -7.25 -7.63
CA PHE A 124 -17.84 -6.01 -7.06
C PHE A 124 -17.38 -5.06 -8.17
N THR A 125 -18.06 -3.93 -8.28
CA THR A 125 -17.79 -2.92 -9.31
C THR A 125 -17.34 -1.61 -8.65
N PRO A 126 -16.14 -1.09 -8.97
CA PRO A 126 -15.73 0.23 -8.51
C PRO A 126 -16.71 1.30 -9.00
N GLY A 127 -17.08 2.24 -8.13
CA GLY A 127 -17.90 3.38 -8.53
C GLY A 127 -17.14 4.38 -9.41
N PRO A 128 -17.81 5.43 -9.89
CA PRO A 128 -17.16 6.48 -10.69
C PRO A 128 -15.94 7.06 -9.97
N ASN A 129 -14.86 7.29 -10.71
CA ASN A 129 -13.59 7.84 -10.20
C ASN A 129 -12.99 7.07 -9.00
N SER A 130 -13.44 5.83 -8.81
CA SER A 130 -12.87 4.92 -7.82
C SER A 130 -11.77 4.05 -8.43
N GLY A 131 -11.06 3.31 -7.59
CA GLY A 131 -9.92 2.51 -7.98
C GLY A 131 -10.29 1.23 -8.72
N THR A 132 -9.45 0.21 -8.64
CA THR A 132 -9.59 -1.02 -9.44
C THR A 132 -9.67 -2.26 -8.55
N VAL A 133 -10.26 -3.33 -9.08
CA VAL A 133 -10.31 -4.64 -8.42
C VAL A 133 -9.64 -5.71 -9.27
N SER A 134 -8.96 -6.66 -8.61
CA SER A 134 -8.27 -7.76 -9.29
C SER A 134 -9.22 -8.87 -9.76
N SER A 135 -10.39 -8.99 -9.11
CA SER A 135 -11.41 -9.98 -9.44
C SER A 135 -12.79 -9.35 -9.26
N ALA A 136 -13.48 -9.11 -10.37
CA ALA A 136 -14.77 -8.43 -10.35
C ALA A 136 -15.89 -9.33 -9.83
N THR A 137 -15.81 -10.66 -9.96
CA THR A 137 -16.87 -11.59 -9.54
C THR A 137 -16.32 -12.74 -8.71
N VAL A 138 -16.95 -13.02 -7.58
CA VAL A 138 -16.57 -14.08 -6.61
C VAL A 138 -17.83 -14.83 -6.17
N SER A 139 -17.77 -16.15 -6.08
CA SER A 139 -18.86 -16.97 -5.53
C SER A 139 -18.85 -16.97 -4.02
N SER A 140 -20.02 -16.90 -3.38
CA SER A 140 -20.14 -17.03 -1.93
C SER A 140 -19.69 -18.40 -1.42
N ASP A 141 -19.11 -18.42 -0.23
CA ASP A 141 -18.60 -19.61 0.44
C ASP A 141 -19.72 -20.65 0.68
N PRO A 142 -19.52 -21.93 0.28
CA PRO A 142 -20.51 -23.00 0.43
C PRO A 142 -21.03 -23.23 1.86
N ALA A 143 -20.21 -22.95 2.88
CA ALA A 143 -20.54 -23.23 4.27
C ALA A 143 -21.21 -22.04 4.98
N ASN A 144 -20.83 -20.80 4.65
CA ASN A 144 -21.27 -19.63 5.41
C ASN A 144 -21.88 -18.49 4.58
N GLY A 145 -21.85 -18.56 3.25
CA GLY A 145 -22.42 -17.58 2.34
C GLY A 145 -21.64 -16.26 2.20
N SER A 146 -20.40 -16.17 2.70
CA SER A 146 -19.57 -14.97 2.57
C SER A 146 -18.88 -14.87 1.21
N ALA A 147 -18.72 -13.67 0.68
CA ALA A 147 -17.94 -13.40 -0.54
C ALA A 147 -17.11 -12.15 -0.33
N PHE A 148 -15.79 -12.24 -0.53
CA PHE A 148 -14.85 -11.14 -0.41
C PHE A 148 -14.24 -10.81 -1.76
N VAL A 149 -14.11 -9.52 -2.07
CA VAL A 149 -13.30 -9.10 -3.21
C VAL A 149 -11.84 -9.44 -2.92
N GLY A 150 -11.09 -9.91 -3.92
CA GLY A 150 -9.69 -10.29 -3.73
C GLY A 150 -8.82 -9.09 -3.31
N ALA A 151 -8.62 -8.15 -4.23
CA ALA A 151 -7.88 -6.91 -3.97
C ALA A 151 -8.66 -5.71 -4.50
N TRP A 152 -8.79 -4.66 -3.70
CA TRP A 152 -9.31 -3.36 -4.11
C TRP A 152 -8.20 -2.31 -3.97
N THR A 153 -7.64 -1.86 -5.09
CA THR A 153 -6.62 -0.81 -5.13
C THR A 153 -7.30 0.54 -5.24
N LEU A 154 -7.03 1.48 -4.33
CA LEU A 154 -7.70 2.78 -4.27
C LEU A 154 -7.17 3.76 -5.33
N GLY A 155 -8.09 4.44 -6.02
CA GLY A 155 -7.77 5.36 -7.12
C GLY A 155 -7.35 6.76 -6.65
N PRO A 156 -6.77 7.59 -7.54
CA PRO A 156 -6.25 8.93 -7.17
C PRO A 156 -7.30 10.01 -7.09
N THR A 157 -8.43 9.82 -7.79
CA THR A 157 -9.27 10.92 -8.23
C THR A 157 -10.27 11.37 -7.16
N ALA A 158 -10.91 10.43 -6.48
CA ALA A 158 -11.92 10.72 -5.47
C ALA A 158 -11.37 10.52 -4.05
N ARG A 159 -11.56 11.53 -3.18
CA ARG A 159 -11.26 11.39 -1.73
C ARG A 159 -12.12 10.31 -1.07
N THR A 160 -13.36 10.13 -1.52
CA THR A 160 -14.19 8.99 -1.12
C THR A 160 -14.32 8.07 -2.31
N GLN A 161 -13.72 6.90 -2.18
CA GLN A 161 -13.76 5.81 -3.15
C GLN A 161 -14.93 4.90 -2.81
N THR A 162 -15.60 4.34 -3.82
CA THR A 162 -16.72 3.42 -3.62
C THR A 162 -16.52 2.11 -4.35
N LEU A 163 -16.99 1.02 -3.74
CA LEU A 163 -17.05 -0.30 -4.35
C LEU A 163 -18.45 -0.87 -4.12
N ILE A 164 -19.12 -1.29 -5.19
CA ILE A 164 -20.53 -1.71 -5.14
C ILE A 164 -20.61 -3.22 -5.39
N ALA A 165 -21.11 -3.96 -4.41
CA ALA A 165 -21.41 -5.39 -4.56
C ALA A 165 -22.86 -5.59 -5.02
N THR A 166 -23.05 -6.47 -6.00
CA THR A 166 -24.35 -6.85 -6.58
C THR A 166 -24.39 -8.35 -6.86
N SER A 167 -25.58 -8.93 -6.99
CA SER A 167 -25.75 -10.32 -7.41
C SER A 167 -26.94 -10.48 -8.36
N PRO A 168 -26.83 -11.23 -9.47
CA PRO A 168 -27.96 -11.57 -10.33
C PRO A 168 -29.07 -12.35 -9.61
N SER A 169 -28.72 -13.12 -8.57
CA SER A 169 -29.67 -13.87 -7.75
C SER A 169 -30.48 -12.98 -6.78
N LEU A 170 -30.10 -11.71 -6.64
CA LEU A 170 -30.73 -10.73 -5.74
C LEU A 170 -30.97 -9.39 -6.47
N PRO A 171 -31.84 -9.37 -7.49
CA PRO A 171 -32.06 -8.17 -8.29
C PRO A 171 -32.55 -6.99 -7.43
N GLY A 172 -31.95 -5.81 -7.63
CA GLY A 172 -32.29 -4.59 -6.90
C GLY A 172 -31.61 -4.43 -5.54
N GLN A 173 -30.92 -5.44 -5.01
CA GLN A 173 -30.11 -5.32 -3.81
C GLN A 173 -28.67 -4.94 -4.14
N THR A 174 -28.11 -4.01 -3.37
CA THR A 174 -26.73 -3.56 -3.52
C THR A 174 -26.10 -3.33 -2.15
N ALA A 175 -24.80 -3.56 -2.05
CA ALA A 175 -24.01 -3.20 -0.87
C ALA A 175 -22.83 -2.31 -1.30
N THR A 176 -22.89 -1.03 -0.94
CA THR A 176 -21.88 -0.03 -1.32
C THR A 176 -20.87 0.20 -0.22
N PHE A 177 -19.62 -0.20 -0.43
CA PHE A 177 -18.50 0.06 0.47
C PHE A 177 -17.87 1.41 0.17
N THR A 178 -17.41 2.10 1.21
CA THR A 178 -16.65 3.35 1.09
C THR A 178 -15.23 3.21 1.65
N ALA A 179 -14.28 3.87 0.98
CA ALA A 179 -12.95 4.10 1.51
C ALA A 179 -12.59 5.57 1.36
N ASN A 180 -12.22 6.23 2.45
CA ASN A 180 -11.74 7.60 2.44
C ASN A 180 -10.23 7.59 2.21
N VAL A 181 -9.84 8.01 1.02
CA VAL A 181 -8.44 8.25 0.64
C VAL A 181 -8.01 9.57 1.26
N GLY A 182 -7.17 9.47 2.29
CA GLY A 182 -6.57 10.63 2.93
C GLY A 182 -5.43 11.21 2.09
N SER A 183 -5.17 12.51 2.27
CA SER A 183 -3.85 13.08 1.99
C SER A 183 -2.83 12.30 2.80
N SER A 184 -1.68 12.01 2.22
CA SER A 184 -0.56 11.31 2.85
C SER A 184 -0.38 11.63 4.33
N LEU A 185 -0.07 10.59 5.13
CA LEU A 185 0.29 10.75 6.54
C LEU A 185 1.70 11.35 6.72
N PHE A 186 2.47 11.41 5.63
CA PHE A 186 3.79 12.02 5.59
C PHE A 186 3.69 13.53 5.40
N ASP A 187 4.51 14.27 6.13
CA ASP A 187 4.63 15.71 6.04
C ASP A 187 6.06 16.19 5.79
N ILE A 188 6.18 17.35 5.14
CA ILE A 188 7.47 18.03 4.97
C ILE A 188 7.26 19.48 5.39
N ASP A 189 7.90 19.89 6.48
CA ASP A 189 7.91 21.26 6.96
C ASP A 189 9.12 22.01 6.37
N VAL A 190 8.86 22.85 5.36
CA VAL A 190 9.89 23.69 4.73
C VAL A 190 9.99 25.02 5.46
N ARG A 191 11.18 25.33 5.98
CA ARG A 191 11.47 26.55 6.75
C ARG A 191 12.47 27.43 6.04
N PHE A 192 12.00 28.57 5.53
CA PHE A 192 12.87 29.54 4.86
C PHE A 192 13.74 30.31 5.84
N ILE A 193 15.04 30.39 5.55
CA ILE A 193 16.03 31.17 6.31
C ILE A 193 16.52 32.34 5.45
N GLY A 194 16.57 33.52 6.05
CA GLY A 194 16.99 34.75 5.38
C GLY A 194 15.81 35.58 4.88
N ALA A 195 15.98 36.27 3.76
CA ALA A 195 14.92 37.07 3.16
C ALA A 195 13.76 36.20 2.67
N THR A 196 12.53 36.63 2.92
CA THR A 196 11.33 35.92 2.45
C THR A 196 11.35 35.81 0.91
N PRO A 197 11.31 34.59 0.35
CA PRO A 197 11.29 34.40 -1.10
C PRO A 197 10.05 35.02 -1.74
N ARG A 198 10.14 35.33 -3.05
CA ARG A 198 8.98 35.78 -3.83
C ARG A 198 7.89 34.71 -3.86
N LEU A 199 6.63 35.11 -4.04
CA LEU A 199 5.47 34.20 -4.04
C LEU A 199 5.63 33.03 -5.03
N ALA A 200 6.13 33.28 -6.24
CA ALA A 200 6.36 32.23 -7.24
C ALA A 200 7.33 31.14 -6.73
N VAL A 201 8.37 31.52 -5.98
CA VAL A 201 9.31 30.57 -5.40
C VAL A 201 8.63 29.78 -4.28
N GLN A 202 7.89 30.45 -3.38
CA GLN A 202 7.13 29.78 -2.31
C GLN A 202 6.13 28.75 -2.89
N GLN A 203 5.47 29.09 -3.99
CA GLN A 203 4.55 28.19 -4.70
C GLN A 203 5.27 26.98 -5.32
N ALA A 204 6.47 27.16 -5.86
CA ALA A 204 7.28 26.07 -6.38
C ALA A 204 7.67 25.08 -5.27
N PHE A 205 8.09 25.57 -4.09
CA PHE A 205 8.33 24.72 -2.91
C PHE A 205 7.07 24.00 -2.44
N ALA A 206 5.94 24.70 -2.35
CA ALA A 206 4.66 24.09 -1.97
C ALA A 206 4.26 22.97 -2.96
N SER A 207 4.51 23.18 -4.26
CA SER A 207 4.23 22.20 -5.31
C SER A 207 5.16 20.98 -5.19
N ALA A 208 6.43 21.20 -4.87
CA ALA A 208 7.40 20.12 -4.64
C ALA A 208 7.03 19.28 -3.40
N VAL A 209 6.65 19.93 -2.29
CA VAL A 209 6.13 19.24 -1.09
C VAL A 209 4.88 18.43 -1.44
N ALA A 210 3.93 19.03 -2.18
CA ALA A 210 2.73 18.33 -2.61
C ALA A 210 3.06 17.10 -3.46
N LYS A 211 4.02 17.20 -4.40
CA LYS A 211 4.48 16.07 -5.21
C LYS A 211 5.03 14.96 -4.33
N TRP A 212 5.97 15.24 -3.42
CA TRP A 212 6.52 14.22 -2.52
C TRP A 212 5.49 13.58 -1.61
N LYS A 213 4.49 14.35 -1.13
CA LYS A 213 3.35 13.83 -0.37
C LYS A 213 2.38 12.98 -1.18
N THR A 214 2.47 12.96 -2.51
CA THR A 214 1.73 11.94 -3.30
C THR A 214 2.50 10.62 -3.43
N ILE A 215 3.83 10.68 -3.37
CA ILE A 215 4.75 9.54 -3.47
C ILE A 215 4.91 8.86 -2.11
N ILE A 216 5.27 9.58 -1.05
CA ILE A 216 5.45 9.04 0.30
C ILE A 216 4.14 9.23 1.04
N VAL A 217 3.56 8.13 1.52
CA VAL A 217 2.19 8.12 2.06
C VAL A 217 2.09 7.70 3.52
N GLY A 218 3.11 7.03 4.06
CA GLY A 218 3.14 6.60 5.46
C GLY A 218 3.82 7.61 6.40
N ASP A 219 3.32 7.66 7.63
CA ASP A 219 3.89 8.44 8.74
C ASP A 219 5.28 7.89 9.10
N LEU A 220 6.25 8.76 9.36
CA LEU A 220 7.53 8.40 9.93
C LEU A 220 7.49 8.47 11.45
N GLN A 221 8.41 7.75 12.07
CA GLN A 221 8.63 7.86 13.50
C GLN A 221 9.08 9.28 13.87
N ARG A 222 8.36 9.89 14.82
CA ARG A 222 8.73 11.18 15.43
C ARG A 222 10.15 11.15 15.98
N THR A 223 10.88 12.25 15.77
CA THR A 223 12.27 12.36 16.20
C THR A 223 12.44 13.57 17.12
N ILE A 224 12.93 13.34 18.33
CA ILE A 224 13.22 14.41 19.29
C ILE A 224 14.56 15.02 18.92
N VAL A 225 14.57 16.28 18.49
CA VAL A 225 15.78 16.96 18.02
C VAL A 225 16.11 18.11 18.96
N ASN A 226 17.34 18.12 19.47
CA ASN A 226 17.90 19.22 20.26
C ASN A 226 19.31 19.55 19.77
N ARG A 227 19.42 20.59 18.93
CA ARG A 227 20.63 20.97 18.20
C ARG A 227 20.88 22.46 18.34
N GLY A 228 22.12 22.83 18.66
CA GLY A 228 22.56 24.22 18.64
C GLY A 228 22.58 24.80 17.22
N ALA A 229 22.52 26.13 17.10
CA ALA A 229 22.67 26.81 15.82
C ALA A 229 24.01 26.44 15.15
N GLY A 230 24.04 26.42 13.82
CA GLY A 230 25.24 26.06 13.06
C GLY A 230 25.55 24.55 13.02
N SER A 231 24.72 23.71 13.66
CA SER A 231 24.99 22.27 13.84
C SER A 231 25.13 21.48 12.53
N CYS A 232 24.40 21.89 11.48
CA CYS A 232 24.47 21.27 10.16
C CYS A 232 25.13 22.18 9.12
N ALA A 233 24.68 23.44 9.03
CA ALA A 233 25.33 24.49 8.26
C ALA A 233 25.36 25.80 9.07
N PRO A 234 26.32 26.71 8.84
CA PRO A 234 26.50 27.92 9.67
C PRO A 234 25.26 28.82 9.82
N TRP A 235 24.37 28.79 8.83
CA TRP A 235 23.16 29.60 8.76
C TRP A 235 21.91 28.92 9.34
N ILE A 236 21.99 27.63 9.72
CA ILE A 236 20.84 26.91 10.28
C ILE A 236 20.65 27.31 11.74
N PRO A 237 19.42 27.71 12.14
CA PRO A 237 19.13 28.10 13.52
C PRO A 237 19.21 26.91 14.49
N ALA A 238 19.15 27.18 15.79
CA ALA A 238 18.97 26.12 16.77
C ALA A 238 17.62 25.44 16.56
N LEU A 239 17.58 24.12 16.77
CA LEU A 239 16.40 23.29 16.58
C LEU A 239 16.15 22.47 17.84
N ASN A 240 15.07 22.78 18.56
CA ASN A 240 14.69 22.12 19.79
C ASN A 240 13.19 21.79 19.78
N GLU A 241 12.82 20.68 19.15
CA GLU A 241 11.44 20.24 19.00
C GLU A 241 11.34 18.74 18.74
N THR A 242 10.12 18.20 18.76
CA THR A 242 9.84 16.87 18.22
C THR A 242 9.36 17.02 16.79
N ILE A 243 10.16 16.56 15.83
CA ILE A 243 9.81 16.60 14.41
C ILE A 243 8.80 15.50 14.10
N ASN A 244 7.72 15.87 13.41
CA ASN A 244 6.86 14.95 12.68
C ASN A 244 7.41 14.84 11.25
N ASP A 245 7.80 13.64 10.82
CA ASP A 245 8.39 13.35 9.52
C ASP A 245 9.71 14.07 9.21
N VAL A 246 9.68 15.15 8.43
CA VAL A 246 10.89 15.83 7.93
C VAL A 246 10.76 17.35 8.02
N VAL A 247 11.75 17.99 8.62
CA VAL A 247 11.98 19.44 8.50
C VAL A 247 13.05 19.71 7.45
N ILE A 248 12.81 20.66 6.55
CA ILE A 248 13.82 21.08 5.57
C ILE A 248 14.06 22.58 5.69
N TYR A 249 15.28 22.97 6.05
CA TYR A 249 15.67 24.36 6.01
C TYR A 249 16.04 24.76 4.59
N ALA A 250 15.36 25.76 4.04
CA ALA A 250 15.60 26.26 2.70
C ALA A 250 16.16 27.68 2.75
N ARG A 251 17.16 27.98 1.92
CA ARG A 251 17.60 29.37 1.71
C ARG A 251 17.89 29.67 0.25
N ILE A 252 17.79 30.95 -0.11
CA ILE A 252 18.23 31.49 -1.39
C ILE A 252 19.37 32.45 -1.07
N ASP A 253 20.57 32.10 -1.53
CA ASP A 253 21.80 32.85 -1.27
C ASP A 253 22.75 32.71 -2.47
N SER A 254 23.82 33.48 -2.53
CA SER A 254 24.85 33.29 -3.57
C SER A 254 25.63 32.01 -3.25
N ILE A 255 25.60 31.03 -4.16
CA ILE A 255 26.39 29.80 -4.04
C ILE A 255 27.72 29.97 -4.78
N ASP A 256 27.69 30.54 -5.99
CA ASP A 256 28.89 30.90 -6.75
C ASP A 256 28.84 32.33 -7.33
N HIS A 257 29.92 32.74 -8.01
CA HIS A 257 30.10 34.08 -8.59
C HIS A 257 30.04 34.03 -10.13
N ARG A 258 29.39 35.05 -10.75
CA ARG A 258 29.32 35.22 -12.22
C ARG A 258 30.69 35.12 -12.88
N GLY A 259 30.83 34.22 -13.85
CA GLY A 259 31.96 34.20 -14.78
C GLY A 259 33.20 33.44 -14.30
N SER A 260 33.14 32.69 -13.20
CA SER A 260 34.07 31.57 -13.05
C SER A 260 33.71 30.51 -14.11
N GLY A 261 34.70 29.94 -14.81
CA GLY A 261 34.49 29.00 -15.92
C GLY A 261 33.78 27.68 -15.58
N MET A 262 33.12 27.58 -14.41
CA MET A 262 32.09 26.62 -14.03
C MET A 262 31.19 27.30 -12.98
N GLY A 263 30.20 28.08 -13.41
CA GLY A 263 29.10 28.59 -12.57
C GLY A 263 27.84 27.75 -12.81
N ASN A 264 27.73 26.61 -12.12
CA ASN A 264 26.86 25.49 -12.52
C ASN A 264 26.06 24.86 -11.35
N ILE A 265 25.98 25.48 -10.16
CA ILE A 265 25.19 24.92 -9.04
C ILE A 265 23.84 25.63 -8.95
N LEU A 266 22.79 25.04 -9.51
CA LEU A 266 21.43 25.59 -9.44
C LEU A 266 20.82 25.49 -8.03
N GLY A 267 21.15 24.39 -7.36
CA GLY A 267 20.69 24.02 -6.04
C GLY A 267 21.67 23.05 -5.42
N GLN A 268 21.64 22.95 -4.11
CA GLN A 268 22.30 21.88 -3.39
C GLN A 268 21.52 21.48 -2.15
N ALA A 269 21.57 20.19 -1.81
CA ALA A 269 20.82 19.62 -0.71
C ALA A 269 21.59 18.54 0.04
N SER A 270 21.19 18.32 1.29
CA SER A 270 21.70 17.21 2.09
C SER A 270 20.76 16.88 3.25
N PRO A 271 20.66 15.61 3.65
CA PRO A 271 20.22 15.28 5.00
C PRO A 271 21.25 15.80 6.01
N CYS A 272 20.77 16.31 7.15
CA CYS A 272 21.61 16.75 8.26
C CYS A 272 21.63 15.69 9.37
N ALA A 273 20.46 15.10 9.63
CA ALA A 273 20.32 14.08 10.64
C ALA A 273 19.26 13.05 10.26
N VAL A 274 19.45 11.83 10.76
CA VAL A 274 18.54 10.70 10.58
C VAL A 274 18.07 10.16 11.93
N ASN A 275 16.89 9.56 11.94
CA ASN A 275 16.41 8.79 13.08
C ASN A 275 17.22 7.48 13.20
N ALA A 276 17.68 7.14 14.41
CA ALA A 276 18.53 5.96 14.63
C ALA A 276 17.82 4.63 14.34
N SER A 277 16.50 4.57 14.49
CA SER A 277 15.71 3.35 14.32
C SER A 277 15.39 3.12 12.85
N THR A 278 14.84 4.15 12.18
CA THR A 278 14.43 4.04 10.78
C THR A 278 15.56 4.30 9.80
N ARG A 279 16.64 4.98 10.23
CA ARG A 279 17.74 5.43 9.37
C ARG A 279 17.28 6.32 8.21
N LEU A 280 16.14 6.99 8.37
CA LEU A 280 15.56 7.96 7.44
C LEU A 280 15.77 9.37 7.97
N THR A 281 15.80 10.35 7.06
CA THR A 281 16.04 11.76 7.40
C THR A 281 15.00 12.27 8.39
N ALA A 282 15.47 12.94 9.45
CA ALA A 282 14.64 13.71 10.37
C ALA A 282 14.65 15.20 10.00
N TYR A 283 15.81 15.74 9.64
CA TYR A 283 15.89 17.07 9.02
C TYR A 283 17.08 17.20 8.08
N GLY A 284 16.96 18.13 7.15
CA GLY A 284 18.01 18.46 6.19
C GLY A 284 17.96 19.91 5.76
N LEU A 285 18.68 20.20 4.69
CA LEU A 285 18.73 21.52 4.11
C LEU A 285 18.69 21.48 2.59
N MET A 286 18.22 22.59 2.02
CA MET A 286 18.35 22.92 0.61
C MET A 286 18.80 24.37 0.47
N GLU A 287 19.63 24.65 -0.52
CA GLU A 287 20.17 25.96 -0.80
C GLU A 287 20.17 26.18 -2.30
N PHE A 288 19.63 27.31 -2.78
CA PHE A 288 19.50 27.61 -4.20
C PHE A 288 20.22 28.91 -4.55
N ASP A 289 20.87 28.95 -5.71
CA ASP A 289 21.62 30.14 -6.11
C ASP A 289 20.68 31.29 -6.48
N SER A 290 20.80 32.39 -5.74
CA SER A 290 20.09 33.64 -5.98
C SER A 290 20.22 34.18 -7.40
N LEU A 291 21.30 33.85 -8.12
CA LEU A 291 21.56 34.29 -9.49
C LEU A 291 20.71 33.52 -10.52
N ASP A 292 20.37 32.26 -10.25
CA ASP A 292 19.64 31.38 -11.18
C ASP A 292 18.13 31.33 -10.92
N ILE A 293 17.68 31.61 -9.69
CA ILE A 293 16.27 31.57 -9.30
C ILE A 293 15.36 32.36 -10.26
N GLY A 294 15.82 33.50 -10.78
CA GLY A 294 15.04 34.30 -11.73
C GLY A 294 14.74 33.56 -13.03
N ASP A 295 15.76 32.92 -13.59
CA ASP A 295 15.67 32.20 -14.87
C ASP A 295 14.90 30.89 -14.71
N LEU A 296 15.10 30.17 -13.60
CA LEU A 296 14.38 28.94 -13.27
C LEU A 296 12.87 29.17 -13.07
N VAL A 297 12.47 30.34 -12.55
CA VAL A 297 11.06 30.72 -12.47
C VAL A 297 10.51 31.03 -13.86
N ALA A 298 11.28 31.75 -14.68
CA ALA A 298 10.83 32.19 -15.99
C ALA A 298 10.65 31.04 -17.00
N ASP A 299 11.51 30.01 -16.93
CA ASP A 299 11.42 28.82 -17.79
C ASP A 299 10.57 27.68 -17.19
N GLY A 300 10.06 27.85 -15.96
CA GLY A 300 9.19 26.89 -15.27
C GLY A 300 9.92 25.70 -14.65
N SER A 301 11.26 25.66 -14.73
CA SER A 301 12.07 24.53 -14.25
C SER A 301 12.32 24.52 -12.74
N LEU A 302 12.05 25.63 -12.03
CA LEU A 302 12.33 25.74 -10.60
C LEU A 302 11.68 24.61 -9.77
N THR A 303 10.45 24.22 -10.10
CA THR A 303 9.76 23.16 -9.34
C THR A 303 10.46 21.83 -9.48
N ASP A 304 10.95 21.48 -10.69
CA ASP A 304 11.69 20.24 -10.94
C ASP A 304 12.99 20.23 -10.13
N VAL A 305 13.75 21.33 -10.13
CA VAL A 305 14.97 21.45 -9.30
C VAL A 305 14.64 21.30 -7.82
N ILE A 306 13.57 21.93 -7.31
CA ILE A 306 13.20 21.76 -5.90
C ILE A 306 12.77 20.33 -5.58
N VAL A 307 12.02 19.66 -6.45
CA VAL A 307 11.64 18.25 -6.26
C VAL A 307 12.90 17.38 -6.21
N HIS A 308 13.84 17.62 -7.11
CA HIS A 308 15.14 16.94 -7.16
C HIS A 308 15.93 17.12 -5.85
N GLU A 309 16.19 18.36 -5.45
CA GLU A 309 16.93 18.67 -4.21
C GLU A 309 16.26 18.08 -2.97
N MET A 310 14.93 18.14 -2.93
CA MET A 310 14.16 17.56 -1.83
C MET A 310 14.29 16.03 -1.80
N GLY A 311 14.46 15.37 -2.96
CA GLY A 311 14.80 13.96 -3.07
C GLY A 311 16.13 13.60 -2.39
N HIS A 312 17.15 14.45 -2.55
CA HIS A 312 18.43 14.27 -1.84
C HIS A 312 18.29 14.45 -0.34
N VAL A 313 17.48 15.42 0.14
CA VAL A 313 17.17 15.54 1.56
C VAL A 313 16.48 14.28 2.09
N LEU A 314 15.56 13.70 1.33
CA LEU A 314 14.88 12.45 1.66
C LEU A 314 15.79 11.21 1.57
N GLY A 315 17.03 11.37 1.10
CA GLY A 315 18.08 10.36 1.17
C GLY A 315 18.45 9.69 -0.15
N ILE A 316 17.83 10.07 -1.27
CA ILE A 316 18.23 9.55 -2.59
C ILE A 316 19.69 9.95 -2.85
N GLY A 317 20.53 8.98 -3.18
CA GLY A 317 21.96 9.13 -3.39
C GLY A 317 22.78 9.12 -2.09
N THR A 318 22.35 9.84 -1.06
CA THR A 318 23.14 10.06 0.17
C THR A 318 22.98 8.97 1.22
N LEU A 319 21.79 8.37 1.35
CA LEU A 319 21.47 7.42 2.42
C LEU A 319 21.38 5.95 1.95
N TRP A 320 21.65 5.67 0.69
CA TRP A 320 21.53 4.31 0.11
C TRP A 320 22.35 3.25 0.85
N ASN A 321 23.59 3.56 1.24
CA ASN A 321 24.43 2.67 2.05
C ASN A 321 24.47 3.03 3.54
N PHE A 322 23.58 3.91 4.00
CA PHE A 322 23.54 4.29 5.41
C PHE A 322 22.76 3.26 6.24
N GLY A 323 23.49 2.37 6.91
CA GLY A 323 22.90 1.25 7.65
C GLY A 323 22.21 0.23 6.75
N ARG A 324 22.54 0.24 5.46
CA ARG A 324 21.97 -0.58 4.38
C ARG A 324 23.05 -0.88 3.35
N THR A 325 22.73 -1.72 2.37
CA THR A 325 23.62 -2.03 1.24
C THR A 325 22.81 -1.94 -0.05
N LEU A 326 22.51 -0.71 -0.46
CA LEU A 326 21.70 -0.44 -1.65
C LEU A 326 22.53 0.09 -2.83
N LEU A 327 23.81 0.43 -2.65
CA LEU A 327 24.70 0.85 -3.72
C LEU A 327 25.92 -0.08 -3.78
N SER A 328 26.23 -0.56 -4.99
CA SER A 328 27.42 -1.36 -5.28
C SER A 328 28.27 -0.68 -6.36
N GLY A 329 29.58 -0.87 -6.32
CA GLY A 329 30.51 -0.30 -7.30
C GLY A 329 30.79 1.20 -7.12
N GLU A 330 30.38 1.79 -5.98
CA GLU A 330 30.75 3.14 -5.56
C GLU A 330 32.27 3.33 -5.68
N GLY A 331 32.73 4.49 -6.15
CA GLY A 331 34.17 4.64 -6.40
C GLY A 331 34.65 4.04 -7.72
N GLY A 332 33.87 3.20 -8.40
CA GLY A 332 34.25 2.48 -9.62
C GLY A 332 33.69 3.03 -10.93
N THR A 333 33.94 2.29 -12.02
CA THR A 333 33.49 2.66 -13.37
C THR A 333 32.05 2.25 -13.67
N ASP A 334 31.43 1.38 -12.86
CA ASP A 334 30.05 0.95 -13.05
C ASP A 334 29.28 0.77 -11.74
N PRO A 335 29.05 1.86 -10.98
CA PRO A 335 28.15 1.83 -9.83
C PRO A 335 26.70 1.55 -10.24
N PHE A 336 25.97 0.81 -9.42
CA PHE A 336 24.56 0.47 -9.63
C PHE A 336 23.80 0.24 -8.32
N PHE A 337 22.50 0.46 -8.36
CA PHE A 337 21.61 0.33 -7.20
C PHE A 337 21.06 -1.10 -7.06
N LEU A 338 21.10 -1.62 -5.83
CA LEU A 338 20.77 -3.00 -5.47
C LEU A 338 19.31 -3.20 -5.05
N GLY A 339 18.57 -2.12 -4.75
CA GLY A 339 17.21 -2.19 -4.22
C GLY A 339 16.26 -3.00 -5.10
N VAL A 340 15.51 -3.92 -4.47
CA VAL A 340 14.66 -4.88 -5.18
C VAL A 340 13.47 -4.20 -5.85
N GLY A 341 12.89 -3.19 -5.20
CA GLY A 341 11.77 -2.41 -5.73
C GLY A 341 12.18 -1.62 -6.96
N ALA A 342 13.25 -0.82 -6.86
CA ALA A 342 13.77 -0.02 -7.96
C ALA A 342 14.18 -0.88 -9.16
N ARG A 343 14.84 -2.02 -8.92
CA ARG A 343 15.23 -2.95 -9.99
C ARG A 343 14.04 -3.61 -10.68
N ALA A 344 12.96 -3.91 -9.94
CA ALA A 344 11.72 -4.40 -10.53
C ALA A 344 11.06 -3.32 -11.42
N GLN A 345 11.06 -2.06 -11.00
CA GLN A 345 10.54 -0.97 -11.82
C GLN A 345 11.39 -0.72 -13.07
N PHE A 346 12.72 -0.80 -12.95
CA PHE A 346 13.62 -0.69 -14.09
C PHE A 346 13.39 -1.81 -15.10
N ALA A 347 13.26 -3.06 -14.65
CA ALA A 347 12.98 -4.21 -15.53
C ALA A 347 11.63 -4.06 -16.28
N ALA A 348 10.65 -3.37 -15.69
CA ALA A 348 9.37 -3.10 -16.32
C ALA A 348 9.43 -2.04 -17.45
N LEU A 349 10.51 -1.28 -17.59
CA LEU A 349 10.66 -0.20 -18.59
C LEU A 349 10.90 -0.69 -20.04
N ASN A 350 10.55 -1.94 -20.37
CA ASN A 350 10.82 -2.55 -21.68
C ASN A 350 12.30 -2.40 -22.09
N THR A 351 13.21 -2.87 -21.22
CA THR A 351 14.67 -2.73 -21.35
C THR A 351 15.29 -3.63 -22.43
N VAL A 352 14.57 -3.94 -23.51
CA VAL A 352 15.00 -4.90 -24.55
C VAL A 352 16.35 -4.55 -25.18
N THR A 353 16.81 -3.30 -25.04
CA THR A 353 18.08 -2.79 -25.53
C THR A 353 19.15 -2.52 -24.47
N TYR A 354 18.87 -2.64 -23.16
CA TYR A 354 19.86 -2.40 -22.10
C TYR A 354 20.43 -3.72 -21.57
N SER A 355 21.72 -3.93 -21.78
CA SER A 355 22.47 -5.13 -21.37
C SER A 355 23.37 -4.93 -20.14
N GLY A 356 23.36 -3.74 -19.55
CA GLY A 356 24.17 -3.42 -18.36
C GLY A 356 23.52 -3.86 -17.05
N THR A 357 24.16 -3.50 -15.94
CA THR A 357 23.64 -3.82 -14.61
C THR A 357 22.40 -2.97 -14.29
N PRO A 358 21.24 -3.56 -13.90
CA PRO A 358 20.01 -2.81 -13.70
C PRO A 358 20.13 -1.68 -12.68
N VAL A 359 19.45 -0.55 -12.98
CA VAL A 359 19.49 0.71 -12.21
C VAL A 359 20.93 1.25 -12.10
N PRO A 360 21.55 1.63 -13.23
CA PRO A 360 22.89 2.19 -13.24
C PRO A 360 22.92 3.55 -12.54
N VAL A 361 23.92 3.72 -11.68
CA VAL A 361 24.20 4.95 -10.95
C VAL A 361 25.29 5.73 -11.69
N GLU A 362 25.27 7.06 -11.55
CA GLU A 362 26.20 7.96 -12.22
C GLU A 362 27.64 7.69 -11.78
N ASN A 363 28.53 7.55 -12.75
CA ASN A 363 29.93 7.14 -12.56
C ASN A 363 30.92 8.26 -12.93
N THR A 364 30.41 9.38 -13.46
CA THR A 364 31.14 10.58 -13.83
C THR A 364 30.73 11.79 -12.97
N GLY A 365 31.40 12.92 -13.15
CA GLY A 365 31.16 14.14 -12.36
C GLY A 365 31.96 14.21 -11.06
N GLY A 366 31.69 15.25 -10.27
CA GLY A 366 32.33 15.50 -8.97
C GLY A 366 31.69 14.70 -7.83
N GLY A 367 32.18 14.90 -6.60
CA GLY A 367 31.71 14.16 -5.42
C GLY A 367 30.23 14.37 -5.08
N GLY A 368 29.59 15.46 -5.52
CA GLY A 368 28.14 15.65 -5.34
C GLY A 368 27.30 15.00 -6.45
N THR A 369 27.86 14.80 -7.64
CA THR A 369 27.13 14.22 -8.77
C THR A 369 27.31 12.71 -8.86
N ARG A 370 28.56 12.24 -8.76
CA ARG A 370 28.89 10.82 -8.86
C ARG A 370 28.35 10.03 -7.67
N ASP A 371 27.94 8.79 -7.94
CA ASP A 371 27.43 7.83 -6.94
C ASP A 371 26.11 8.25 -6.24
N SER A 372 25.60 9.45 -6.53
CA SER A 372 24.39 10.00 -5.89
C SER A 372 23.19 10.17 -6.83
N HIS A 373 23.41 9.97 -8.13
CA HIS A 373 22.40 10.17 -9.19
C HIS A 373 22.19 8.91 -10.01
N TRP A 374 21.06 8.83 -10.70
CA TRP A 374 20.94 7.87 -11.78
C TRP A 374 21.84 8.24 -12.95
N ARG A 375 22.31 7.24 -13.68
CA ARG A 375 23.23 7.46 -14.79
C ARG A 375 22.56 8.21 -15.94
N GLU A 376 23.03 9.42 -16.24
CA GLU A 376 22.44 10.29 -17.25
C GLU A 376 22.44 9.64 -18.64
N SER A 377 23.55 8.98 -19.00
CA SER A 377 23.69 8.33 -20.30
C SER A 377 22.68 7.20 -20.57
N ILE A 378 21.99 6.72 -19.54
CA ILE A 378 20.98 5.66 -19.63
C ILE A 378 19.58 6.18 -19.34
N LEU A 379 19.38 6.93 -18.25
CA LEU A 379 18.06 7.39 -17.82
C LEU A 379 17.68 8.77 -18.39
N ARG A 380 18.65 9.60 -18.79
CA ARG A 380 18.45 10.93 -19.36
C ARG A 380 17.48 11.81 -18.56
N SER A 381 16.28 12.05 -19.08
CA SER A 381 15.29 12.95 -18.49
C SER A 381 14.64 12.41 -17.20
N GLU A 382 15.18 11.39 -16.55
CA GLU A 382 14.68 11.03 -15.22
C GLU A 382 15.12 12.10 -14.22
N LEU A 383 14.20 12.57 -13.38
CA LEU A 383 14.43 13.76 -12.57
C LEU A 383 15.66 13.69 -11.66
N MET A 384 16.01 12.52 -11.13
CA MET A 384 17.12 12.31 -10.19
C MET A 384 18.43 11.91 -10.90
N THR A 385 18.58 12.22 -12.19
CA THR A 385 19.91 12.29 -12.83
C THR A 385 20.57 13.63 -12.50
N GLY A 386 21.89 13.73 -12.70
CA GLY A 386 22.64 14.96 -12.42
C GLY A 386 22.41 16.09 -13.44
N PHE A 387 21.39 16.01 -14.29
CA PHE A 387 21.11 16.97 -15.35
C PHE A 387 19.61 17.23 -15.47
N LEU A 388 19.24 18.52 -15.54
CA LEU A 388 17.90 18.89 -15.93
C LEU A 388 17.83 19.02 -17.46
N ASN A 389 17.09 18.10 -18.08
CA ASN A 389 16.92 18.05 -19.52
C ASN A 389 15.82 19.03 -19.98
N ARG A 390 15.91 19.53 -21.23
CA ARG A 390 14.82 20.32 -21.81
C ARG A 390 13.55 19.46 -21.94
N GLY A 391 12.41 20.03 -21.58
CA GLY A 391 11.12 19.34 -21.64
C GLY A 391 10.74 18.75 -20.29
N SER A 392 10.14 17.55 -20.30
CA SER A 392 9.66 16.92 -19.06
C SER A 392 10.77 16.11 -18.40
N ASN A 393 10.96 16.34 -17.10
CA ASN A 393 11.86 15.57 -16.24
C ASN A 393 11.04 14.73 -15.24
N PRO A 394 10.47 13.57 -15.65
CA PRO A 394 9.64 12.75 -14.77
C PRO A 394 10.37 12.24 -13.53
N LEU A 395 9.72 12.37 -12.37
CA LEU A 395 10.10 11.62 -11.17
C LEU A 395 9.55 10.19 -11.29
N SER A 396 10.40 9.27 -11.75
CA SER A 396 9.96 7.94 -12.17
C SER A 396 9.64 7.00 -11.01
N ARG A 397 9.01 5.87 -11.37
CA ARG A 397 8.81 4.76 -10.43
C ARG A 397 10.12 4.17 -9.90
N ILE A 398 11.26 4.36 -10.59
CA ILE A 398 12.57 3.93 -10.09
C ILE A 398 12.96 4.76 -8.87
N SER A 399 12.90 6.10 -9.00
CA SER A 399 13.17 7.03 -7.90
C SER A 399 12.23 6.79 -6.72
N ALA A 400 10.92 6.67 -6.98
CA ALA A 400 9.94 6.36 -5.94
C ALA A 400 10.21 5.01 -5.24
N ALA A 401 10.53 3.96 -6.01
CA ALA A 401 10.84 2.65 -5.44
C ALA A 401 12.17 2.63 -4.68
N SER A 402 13.15 3.47 -5.02
CA SER A 402 14.38 3.59 -4.25
C SER A 402 14.13 4.07 -2.80
N LEU A 403 13.13 4.93 -2.59
CA LEU A 403 12.66 5.34 -1.26
C LEU A 403 11.98 4.16 -0.53
N GLN A 404 11.21 3.34 -1.25
CA GLN A 404 10.63 2.12 -0.69
C GLN A 404 11.73 1.14 -0.23
N ASP A 405 12.78 0.97 -1.03
CA ASP A 405 13.94 0.14 -0.69
C ASP A 405 14.73 0.69 0.52
N MET A 406 14.70 2.01 0.74
CA MET A 406 15.20 2.63 1.97
C MET A 406 14.27 2.43 3.18
N GLY A 407 12.99 2.09 2.98
CA GLY A 407 12.03 1.83 4.06
C GLY A 407 10.94 2.88 4.24
N TYR A 408 10.79 3.82 3.30
CA TYR A 408 9.59 4.66 3.24
C TYR A 408 8.38 3.83 2.80
N THR A 409 7.19 4.20 3.28
CA THR A 409 5.93 3.67 2.71
C THR A 409 5.54 4.53 1.52
N VAL A 410 5.67 3.96 0.31
CA VAL A 410 5.55 4.67 -0.97
C VAL A 410 4.36 4.19 -1.78
N ASN A 411 3.69 5.12 -2.45
CA ASN A 411 2.73 4.90 -3.51
C ASN A 411 3.42 5.04 -4.88
N LEU A 412 3.77 3.92 -5.50
CA LEU A 412 4.42 3.89 -6.81
C LEU A 412 3.52 4.36 -7.97
N ALA A 413 2.20 4.48 -7.77
CA ALA A 413 1.29 4.95 -8.81
C ALA A 413 1.25 6.48 -8.93
N ALA A 414 1.78 7.22 -7.96
CA ALA A 414 1.91 8.68 -8.00
C ALA A 414 3.18 9.18 -8.72
N ALA A 415 4.10 8.28 -9.03
CA ALA A 415 5.28 8.59 -9.83
C ALA A 415 4.89 8.86 -11.29
N ASP A 416 5.71 9.65 -11.98
CA ASP A 416 5.44 10.06 -13.35
C ASP A 416 5.73 8.92 -14.32
N GLY A 417 5.01 8.93 -15.45
CA GLY A 417 5.27 8.01 -16.55
C GLY A 417 6.66 8.24 -17.12
N PHE A 418 7.46 7.17 -17.22
CA PHE A 418 8.82 7.22 -17.72
C PHE A 418 9.07 6.00 -18.63
N SER A 419 9.82 6.18 -19.73
CA SER A 419 10.18 5.10 -20.65
C SER A 419 11.56 5.35 -21.25
N LEU A 420 12.34 4.29 -21.45
CA LEU A 420 13.67 4.40 -22.06
C LEU A 420 13.61 4.65 -23.57
N THR A 421 12.50 4.33 -24.24
CA THR A 421 12.31 4.57 -25.68
C THR A 421 12.22 6.04 -26.06
N ALA A 422 11.73 6.90 -25.15
CA ALA A 422 11.82 8.36 -25.33
C ALA A 422 13.28 8.85 -25.19
N SER A 423 14.08 8.17 -24.37
CA SER A 423 15.49 8.48 -24.09
C SER A 423 16.47 7.95 -25.14
N LEU A 424 16.07 6.96 -25.96
CA LEU A 424 16.93 6.29 -26.95
C LEU A 424 16.68 6.71 -28.41
N TYR A 425 15.77 7.64 -28.69
CA TYR A 425 15.68 8.21 -30.04
C TYR A 425 16.96 9.02 -30.32
N ARG A 426 17.65 8.60 -31.37
CA ARG A 426 18.97 9.04 -31.81
C ARG A 426 19.02 10.56 -32.03
N PHE A 427 19.48 11.30 -31.03
CA PHE A 427 19.86 12.71 -31.16
C PHE A 427 21.37 12.84 -30.92
N PRO A 428 22.10 13.61 -31.76
CA PRO A 428 23.53 13.79 -31.62
C PRO A 428 23.86 14.40 -30.25
N VAL A 429 25.01 14.01 -29.72
CA VAL A 429 25.56 14.34 -28.38
C VAL A 429 25.75 15.85 -28.16
N ASP A 430 25.49 16.66 -29.19
CA ASP A 430 25.83 18.09 -29.25
C ASP A 430 24.61 19.02 -29.43
N ALA A 431 23.37 18.53 -29.29
CA ALA A 431 22.17 19.35 -29.52
C ALA A 431 21.46 19.77 -28.22
N GLU A 432 21.78 20.99 -27.78
CA GLU A 432 20.99 21.92 -26.94
C GLU A 432 21.11 21.79 -25.39
N PRO A 433 21.10 22.92 -24.64
CA PRO A 433 21.65 23.00 -23.29
C PRO A 433 20.78 22.28 -22.26
N SER A 434 21.24 21.11 -21.79
CA SER A 434 20.88 20.56 -20.49
C SER A 434 21.49 21.45 -19.40
N ARG A 435 20.73 21.79 -18.35
CA ARG A 435 21.31 22.47 -17.20
C ARG A 435 21.96 21.43 -16.30
N PHE A 436 23.26 21.54 -16.09
CA PHE A 436 23.99 20.61 -15.24
C PHE A 436 23.71 20.92 -13.76
N LEU A 437 23.37 19.91 -12.97
CA LEU A 437 23.26 20.01 -11.52
C LEU A 437 24.60 19.61 -10.91
N TYR A 438 25.59 20.52 -11.01
CA TYR A 438 26.95 20.19 -10.63
C TYR A 438 27.12 20.22 -9.11
N ASN A 439 27.55 19.11 -8.50
CA ASN A 439 27.80 19.03 -7.05
C ASN A 439 26.65 19.54 -6.16
N ASP A 440 25.42 19.30 -6.59
CA ASP A 440 24.15 19.52 -5.91
C ASP A 440 24.00 18.67 -4.63
N VAL A 441 24.65 17.51 -4.52
CA VAL A 441 24.74 16.84 -3.21
C VAL A 441 25.81 17.46 -2.32
N LYS A 442 25.36 18.16 -1.28
CA LYS A 442 26.24 18.78 -0.28
C LYS A 442 26.72 17.75 0.74
N ARG A 443 27.96 17.26 0.59
CA ARG A 443 28.53 16.29 1.55
C ARG A 443 28.79 16.91 2.93
N LEU A 444 27.90 16.64 3.88
CA LEU A 444 28.00 17.07 5.28
C LEU A 444 28.15 15.86 6.22
N PRO A 445 28.76 16.02 7.40
CA PRO A 445 28.68 14.99 8.44
C PRO A 445 27.21 14.70 8.78
N LEU A 446 26.84 13.43 8.84
CA LEU A 446 25.48 13.03 9.19
C LEU A 446 25.38 12.78 10.69
N ASP A 447 24.32 13.29 11.30
CA ASP A 447 24.01 13.01 12.69
C ASP A 447 22.94 11.92 12.82
N VAL A 448 23.12 11.01 13.77
CA VAL A 448 22.16 9.95 14.11
C VAL A 448 21.52 10.31 15.44
N ILE A 449 20.19 10.38 15.46
CA ILE A 449 19.42 10.79 16.64
C ILE A 449 18.67 9.59 17.21
N ASP A 450 18.99 9.21 18.45
CA ASP A 450 18.30 8.12 19.14
C ASP A 450 16.90 8.53 19.64
N PRO A 451 16.06 7.57 20.10
CA PRO A 451 14.72 7.91 20.59
C PRO A 451 14.69 8.83 21.82
N GLN A 452 15.82 9.03 22.51
CA GLN A 452 15.97 9.97 23.63
C GLN A 452 16.54 11.33 23.19
N GLY A 453 16.75 11.54 21.88
CA GLY A 453 17.30 12.77 21.32
C GLY A 453 18.82 12.90 21.44
N ARG A 454 19.54 11.83 21.81
CA ARG A 454 21.00 11.86 21.86
C ARG A 454 21.56 11.74 20.45
N VAL A 455 22.62 12.51 20.19
CA VAL A 455 23.22 12.66 18.86
C VAL A 455 24.54 11.93 18.78
N THR A 456 24.71 11.11 17.74
CA THR A 456 26.00 10.53 17.35
C THR A 456 26.37 11.05 15.96
N ARG A 457 27.51 11.72 15.84
CA ARG A 457 28.01 12.21 14.55
C ARG A 457 28.74 11.11 13.79
N VAL A 458 28.35 10.87 12.55
CA VAL A 458 28.97 9.93 11.63
C VAL A 458 29.60 10.74 10.50
N ARG A 459 30.88 10.52 10.23
CA ARG A 459 31.54 11.07 9.05
C ARG A 459 31.40 10.05 7.92
N TYR A 460 31.01 10.54 6.74
CA TYR A 460 31.10 9.80 5.48
C TYR A 460 32.55 9.63 5.05
#